data_AF-A0A9X8RKG4-F1
#
_entry.id   AF-A0A9X8RKG4-F1
#
_cell.length_a   1.000
_cell.length_b   1.000
_cell.length_c   1.000
_cell.angle_alpha   90.00
_cell.angle_beta   90.00
_cell.angle_gamma   90.00
#
_symmetry.space_group_name_H-M   'P 1'
#
loop_
_entity.id
_entity.type
_entity.pdbx_description
1 polymer ?
#
loop_
_entity_poly.entity_id
_entity_poly.type
_entity_poly.pdbx_seq_one_letter_code
_entity_poly.pdbx_strand_id
1 'polypeptide(L)'
;MDWLKELLEGIKIENNKIDVVSLQKSIEKKIKETTITQEDYTNLETQLNTANETIKKFEGGMTKEDVENLKTTYETDKKTLEETYKKEIEEKDFNYWLGDAFKSVKCRDEIALKAHLDIEALRNSKDRQKAFEEQINPLKQDKDYLFNATLEGEEPKIDTITPGQEPKINDFGFNFTGVRPHENNNK
;
A
#
# COMPACT_ATOMS: atom_id res chain seq x y z
N MET A 1 -40.99 24.92 10.54
CA MET A 1 -40.87 26.21 9.83
C MET A 1 -40.88 25.91 8.33
N ASP A 2 -42.06 25.65 7.79
CA ASP A 2 -42.18 25.14 6.42
C ASP A 2 -42.04 26.26 5.38
N TRP A 3 -42.45 27.49 5.73
CA TRP A 3 -42.31 28.66 4.88
C TRP A 3 -40.85 29.08 4.63
N LEU A 4 -39.94 28.82 5.59
CA LEU A 4 -38.51 29.11 5.44
C LEU A 4 -37.85 28.11 4.48
N LYS A 5 -38.26 26.84 4.54
CA LYS A 5 -37.78 25.80 3.62
C LYS A 5 -38.23 26.10 2.20
N GLU A 6 -39.51 26.44 2.02
CA GLU A 6 -40.07 26.84 0.73
C GLU A 6 -39.36 28.07 0.14
N LEU A 7 -39.04 29.06 0.99
CA LEU A 7 -38.27 30.24 0.57
C LEU A 7 -36.85 29.88 0.11
N LEU A 8 -36.18 28.95 0.80
CA LEU A 8 -34.81 28.52 0.48
C LEU A 8 -34.75 27.63 -0.77
N GLU A 9 -35.76 26.80 -1.00
CA GLU A 9 -35.88 25.95 -2.18
C GLU A 9 -36.20 26.74 -3.46
N GLY A 10 -36.85 27.91 -3.33
CA GLY A 10 -37.17 28.81 -4.45
C GLY A 10 -36.00 29.65 -4.97
N ILE A 11 -34.81 29.56 -4.36
CA ILE A 11 -33.66 30.41 -4.67
C ILE A 11 -32.93 29.90 -5.90
N LYS A 12 -32.75 30.76 -6.90
CA LYS A 12 -31.94 30.48 -8.08
C LYS A 12 -30.50 30.93 -7.84
N ILE A 13 -29.54 30.04 -8.07
CA ILE A 13 -28.11 30.32 -7.99
C ILE A 13 -27.63 30.76 -9.38
N GLU A 14 -27.53 32.07 -9.60
CA GLU A 14 -26.96 32.65 -10.82
C GLU A 14 -25.51 33.07 -10.55
N ASN A 15 -24.59 32.77 -11.48
CA ASN A 15 -23.16 33.05 -11.35
C ASN A 15 -22.50 32.60 -10.03
N ASN A 16 -23.03 31.53 -9.43
CA ASN A 16 -22.55 30.98 -8.15
C ASN A 16 -22.47 31.99 -7.00
N LYS A 17 -23.32 33.01 -7.06
CA LYS A 17 -23.54 33.94 -5.96
C LYS A 17 -25.02 33.88 -5.62
N ILE A 18 -25.30 33.58 -4.36
CA ILE A 18 -26.64 33.69 -3.82
C ILE A 18 -26.86 35.17 -3.53
N ASP A 19 -27.97 35.74 -3.99
CA ASP A 19 -28.33 37.14 -3.69
C ASP A 19 -28.85 37.25 -2.25
N VAL A 20 -27.90 37.31 -1.32
CA VAL A 20 -28.12 37.37 0.14
C VAL A 20 -28.99 38.57 0.53
N VAL A 21 -28.86 39.69 -0.17
CA VAL A 21 -29.58 40.93 0.12
C VAL A 21 -31.09 40.77 -0.19
N SER A 22 -31.42 40.12 -1.30
CA SER A 22 -32.82 39.84 -1.67
C SER A 22 -33.50 38.84 -0.73
N LEU A 23 -32.75 37.84 -0.26
CA LEU A 23 -33.24 36.85 0.70
C LEU A 23 -33.52 37.46 2.06
N GLN A 24 -32.58 38.25 2.59
CA GLN A 24 -32.76 38.93 3.87
C GLN A 24 -34.03 39.79 3.88
N LYS A 25 -34.25 40.54 2.79
CA LYS A 25 -35.44 41.39 2.63
C LYS A 25 -36.75 40.60 2.58
N SER A 26 -36.73 39.42 1.96
CA SER A 26 -37.90 38.53 1.85
C SER A 26 -38.25 37.89 3.19
N ILE A 27 -37.24 37.53 3.98
CA ILE A 27 -37.40 37.01 5.33
C ILE A 27 -38.00 38.10 6.24
N GLU A 28 -37.42 39.31 6.26
CA GLU A 28 -37.93 40.45 7.06
C GLU A 28 -39.40 40.79 6.73
N LYS A 29 -39.80 40.67 5.46
CA LYS A 29 -41.18 40.90 5.03
C LYS A 29 -42.13 39.83 5.57
N LYS A 30 -41.77 38.55 5.45
CA LYS A 30 -42.59 37.43 5.97
C LYS A 30 -42.74 37.46 7.49
N ILE A 31 -41.70 37.91 8.20
CA ILE A 31 -41.74 38.15 9.64
C ILE A 31 -42.78 39.24 9.98
N LYS A 32 -42.86 40.34 9.22
CA LYS A 32 -43.81 41.44 9.48
C LYS A 32 -45.26 41.10 9.13
N GLU A 33 -45.48 40.30 8.08
CA GLU A 33 -46.82 39.88 7.62
C GLU A 33 -47.50 38.90 8.58
N THR A 34 -46.72 38.17 9.37
CA THR A 34 -47.23 37.23 10.37
C THR A 34 -47.29 37.99 11.70
N THR A 35 -48.47 38.34 12.20
CA THR A 35 -48.62 39.13 13.44
C THR A 35 -48.15 38.31 14.65
N ILE A 36 -46.97 38.63 15.17
CA ILE A 36 -46.18 37.77 16.07
C ILE A 36 -46.16 38.33 17.50
N THR A 37 -46.30 37.44 18.50
CA THR A 37 -46.19 37.79 19.93
C THR A 37 -44.73 38.01 20.37
N GLN A 38 -44.48 38.64 21.51
CA GLN A 38 -43.10 38.99 21.92
C GLN A 38 -42.18 37.75 22.05
N GLU A 39 -42.71 36.60 22.43
CA GLU A 39 -41.98 35.33 22.51
C GLU A 39 -41.67 34.76 21.12
N ASP A 40 -42.65 34.77 20.21
CA ASP A 40 -42.43 34.39 18.81
C ASP A 40 -41.39 35.28 18.13
N TYR A 41 -41.36 36.57 18.48
CA TYR A 41 -40.37 37.52 17.95
C TYR A 41 -38.95 37.14 18.39
N THR A 42 -38.73 36.84 19.68
CA THR A 42 -37.41 36.43 20.17
C THR A 42 -36.93 35.12 19.55
N ASN A 43 -37.84 34.17 19.35
CA ASN A 43 -37.54 32.91 18.68
C ASN A 43 -37.16 33.15 17.22
N LEU A 44 -37.90 34.02 16.54
CA LEU A 44 -37.70 34.33 15.14
C LEU A 44 -36.47 35.20 14.88
N GLU A 45 -36.12 36.10 15.80
CA GLU A 45 -34.87 36.86 15.75
C GLU A 45 -33.65 35.96 15.94
N THR A 46 -33.76 34.96 16.82
CA THR A 46 -32.73 33.92 16.98
C THR A 46 -32.57 33.10 15.69
N GLN A 47 -33.68 32.73 15.05
CA GLN A 47 -33.67 32.02 13.77
C GLN A 47 -33.11 32.90 12.63
N LEU A 48 -33.44 34.19 12.60
CA LEU A 48 -32.94 35.16 11.62
C LEU A 48 -31.43 35.34 11.75
N ASN A 49 -30.93 35.49 12.97
CA ASN A 49 -29.50 35.60 13.23
C ASN A 49 -28.76 34.33 12.84
N THR A 50 -29.31 33.15 13.18
CA THR A 50 -28.74 31.85 12.79
C THR A 50 -28.73 31.68 11.27
N ALA A 51 -29.79 32.08 10.57
CA ALA A 51 -29.87 32.04 9.12
C ALA A 51 -28.86 33.00 8.48
N ASN A 52 -28.76 34.24 8.98
CA ASN A 52 -27.80 35.23 8.49
C ASN A 52 -26.34 34.80 8.73
N GLU A 53 -26.04 34.20 9.87
CA GLU A 53 -24.72 33.60 10.14
C GLU A 53 -24.43 32.43 9.21
N THR A 54 -25.44 31.61 8.92
CA THR A 54 -25.31 30.48 7.99
C THR A 54 -25.10 30.98 6.56
N ILE A 55 -25.82 32.02 6.14
CA ILE A 55 -25.64 32.67 4.83
C ILE A 55 -24.26 33.33 4.75
N LYS A 56 -23.78 34.00 5.81
CA LYS A 56 -22.41 34.53 5.89
C LYS A 56 -21.33 33.46 5.83
N LYS A 57 -21.59 32.26 6.37
CA LYS A 57 -20.71 31.10 6.22
C LYS A 57 -20.67 30.59 4.77
N PHE A 58 -21.76 30.74 4.01
CA PHE A 58 -21.77 30.52 2.56
C PHE A 58 -21.11 31.66 1.76
N GLU A 59 -21.11 32.89 2.27
CA GLU A 59 -20.30 34.01 1.73
C GLU A 59 -18.78 33.79 1.98
N GLY A 60 -18.42 32.85 2.87
CA GLY A 60 -17.07 32.57 3.36
C GLY A 60 -16.33 31.36 2.73
N GLY A 61 -16.60 31.00 1.47
CA GLY A 61 -15.57 30.41 0.60
C GLY A 61 -15.65 28.91 0.25
N MET A 62 -16.55 28.55 -0.66
CA MET A 62 -16.17 27.83 -1.89
C MET A 62 -16.97 28.44 -3.04
N THR A 63 -16.27 29.08 -3.97
CA THR A 63 -16.83 29.51 -5.25
C THR A 63 -17.13 28.28 -6.11
N LYS A 64 -17.91 28.43 -7.20
CA LYS A 64 -18.17 27.35 -8.16
C LYS A 64 -16.86 26.78 -8.68
N GLU A 65 -15.93 27.69 -8.89
CA GLU A 65 -14.59 27.45 -9.36
C GLU A 65 -13.80 26.64 -8.33
N ASP A 66 -13.96 26.89 -7.03
CA ASP A 66 -13.35 26.05 -5.98
C ASP A 66 -13.95 24.63 -5.95
N VAL A 67 -15.27 24.50 -6.16
CA VAL A 67 -15.93 23.18 -6.25
C VAL A 67 -15.54 22.45 -7.53
N GLU A 68 -15.40 23.15 -8.65
CA GLU A 68 -14.94 22.59 -9.93
C GLU A 68 -13.45 22.22 -9.88
N ASN A 69 -12.61 23.04 -9.24
CA ASN A 69 -11.20 22.75 -8.97
C ASN A 69 -11.04 21.54 -8.03
N LEU A 70 -11.88 21.44 -7.01
CA LEU A 70 -11.88 20.28 -6.12
C LEU A 70 -12.32 19.02 -6.87
N LYS A 71 -13.36 19.10 -7.70
CA LYS A 71 -13.84 17.98 -8.52
C LYS A 71 -12.76 17.51 -9.51
N THR A 72 -12.09 18.43 -10.18
CA THR A 72 -10.99 18.10 -11.11
C THR A 72 -9.78 17.52 -10.38
N THR A 73 -9.44 18.04 -9.19
CA THR A 73 -8.40 17.47 -8.33
C THR A 73 -8.75 16.05 -7.91
N TYR A 74 -9.96 15.82 -7.41
CA TYR A 74 -10.43 14.48 -7.02
C TYR A 74 -10.48 13.50 -8.20
N GLU A 75 -10.91 13.94 -9.39
CA GLU A 75 -10.89 13.09 -10.58
C GLU A 75 -9.46 12.75 -11.00
N THR A 76 -8.53 13.71 -10.90
CA THR A 76 -7.10 13.50 -11.20
C THR A 76 -6.45 12.57 -10.18
N ASP A 77 -6.71 12.79 -8.89
CA ASP A 77 -6.20 11.95 -7.80
C ASP A 77 -6.74 10.54 -7.92
N LYS A 78 -8.05 10.39 -8.19
CA LYS A 78 -8.66 9.07 -8.42
C LYS A 78 -8.01 8.34 -9.59
N LYS A 79 -7.84 9.02 -10.74
CA LYS A 79 -7.19 8.41 -11.91
C LYS A 79 -5.73 8.03 -11.61
N THR A 80 -4.99 8.91 -10.95
CA THR A 80 -3.60 8.67 -10.54
C THR A 80 -3.51 7.49 -9.59
N LEU A 81 -4.44 7.41 -8.63
CA LEU A 81 -4.53 6.35 -7.65
C LEU A 81 -4.89 5.01 -8.29
N GLU A 82 -5.84 4.99 -9.24
CA GLU A 82 -6.20 3.81 -10.03
C GLU A 82 -5.01 3.30 -10.86
N GLU A 83 -4.30 4.20 -11.56
CA GLU A 83 -3.10 3.85 -12.32
C GLU A 83 -1.96 3.35 -11.43
N THR A 84 -1.77 3.98 -10.27
CA THR A 84 -0.74 3.60 -9.28
C THR A 84 -1.05 2.23 -8.67
N TYR A 85 -2.27 2.00 -8.21
CA TYR A 85 -2.65 0.70 -7.66
C TYR A 85 -2.59 -0.42 -8.69
N LYS A 86 -3.00 -0.15 -9.93
CA LYS A 86 -2.88 -1.14 -11.01
C LYS A 86 -1.41 -1.53 -11.23
N LYS A 87 -0.51 -0.54 -11.32
CA LYS A 87 0.94 -0.78 -11.43
C LYS A 87 1.49 -1.52 -10.22
N GLU A 88 1.10 -1.14 -9.01
CA GLU A 88 1.55 -1.79 -7.78
C GLU A 88 1.10 -3.24 -7.68
N ILE A 89 -0.13 -3.56 -8.09
CA ILE A 89 -0.65 -4.92 -8.10
C ILE A 89 0.13 -5.74 -9.12
N GLU A 90 0.28 -5.24 -10.35
CA GLU A 90 1.07 -5.91 -11.39
C GLU A 90 2.53 -6.12 -10.95
N GLU A 91 3.11 -5.16 -10.24
CA GLU A 91 4.46 -5.25 -9.69
C GLU A 91 4.56 -6.23 -8.52
N LYS A 92 3.58 -6.25 -7.61
CA LYS A 92 3.52 -7.22 -6.50
C LYS A 92 3.38 -8.65 -7.03
N ASP A 93 2.48 -8.88 -7.98
CA ASP A 93 2.27 -10.18 -8.61
C ASP A 93 3.53 -10.64 -9.36
N PHE A 94 4.17 -9.72 -10.08
CA PHE A 94 5.43 -10.01 -10.76
C PHE A 94 6.56 -10.34 -9.77
N ASN A 95 6.73 -9.55 -8.71
CA ASN A 95 7.77 -9.77 -7.71
C ASN A 95 7.53 -11.06 -6.91
N TYR A 96 6.28 -11.40 -6.61
CA TYR A 96 5.93 -12.66 -5.96
C TYR A 96 6.31 -13.85 -6.83
N TRP A 97 5.89 -13.82 -8.10
CA TRP A 97 6.27 -14.84 -9.08
C TRP A 97 7.80 -14.93 -9.24
N LEU A 98 8.50 -13.80 -9.32
CA LEU A 98 9.95 -13.76 -9.47
C LEU A 98 10.67 -14.38 -8.26
N GLY A 99 10.19 -14.11 -7.04
CA GLY A 99 10.72 -14.73 -5.83
C GLY A 99 10.53 -16.25 -5.83
N ASP A 100 9.37 -16.74 -6.26
CA ASP A 100 9.14 -18.19 -6.38
C ASP A 100 9.98 -18.82 -7.50
N ALA A 101 10.17 -18.12 -8.61
CA ALA A 101 11.06 -18.54 -9.69
C ALA A 101 12.52 -18.65 -9.19
N PHE A 102 13.00 -17.68 -8.40
CA PHE A 102 14.33 -17.73 -7.78
C PHE A 102 14.50 -18.91 -6.82
N LYS A 103 13.48 -19.22 -6.01
CA LYS A 103 13.49 -20.42 -5.16
C LYS A 103 13.56 -21.70 -5.98
N SER A 104 12.81 -21.78 -7.09
CA SER A 104 12.79 -22.97 -7.96
C SER A 104 14.17 -23.30 -8.55
N VAL A 105 14.98 -22.28 -8.82
CA VAL A 105 16.34 -22.43 -9.34
C VAL A 105 17.40 -22.48 -8.23
N LYS A 106 16.97 -22.52 -6.96
CA LYS A 106 17.84 -22.50 -5.77
C LYS A 106 18.84 -21.35 -5.82
N CYS A 107 18.39 -20.15 -6.21
CA CYS A 107 19.22 -18.96 -6.24
C CYS A 107 19.87 -18.70 -4.87
N ARG A 108 21.15 -18.36 -4.87
CA ARG A 108 21.91 -18.03 -3.67
C ARG A 108 21.82 -16.53 -3.32
N ASP A 109 21.85 -15.67 -4.33
CA ASP A 109 21.72 -14.22 -4.19
C ASP A 109 20.74 -13.69 -5.24
N GLU A 110 19.50 -13.44 -4.78
CA GLU A 110 18.40 -12.96 -5.61
C GLU A 110 18.68 -11.58 -6.20
N ILE A 111 19.43 -10.72 -5.50
CA ILE A 111 19.75 -9.36 -5.95
C ILE A 111 20.75 -9.45 -7.10
N ALA A 112 21.81 -10.23 -6.92
CA ALA A 112 22.83 -10.44 -7.95
C ALA A 112 22.25 -11.15 -9.17
N LEU A 113 21.40 -12.17 -8.99
CA LEU A 113 20.76 -12.86 -10.10
C LEU A 113 19.80 -11.94 -10.86
N LYS A 114 19.00 -11.14 -10.15
CA LYS A 114 18.09 -10.16 -10.77
C LYS A 114 18.82 -9.16 -11.67
N ALA A 115 20.03 -8.75 -11.30
CA ALA A 115 20.84 -7.83 -12.11
C ALA A 115 21.29 -8.42 -13.46
N HIS A 116 21.25 -9.74 -13.61
CA HIS A 116 21.56 -10.45 -14.85
C HIS A 116 20.33 -10.79 -15.69
N LEU A 117 19.12 -10.50 -15.20
CA LEU A 117 17.88 -10.79 -15.90
C LEU A 117 17.35 -9.56 -16.64
N ASP A 118 16.79 -9.82 -17.81
CA ASP A 118 16.01 -8.83 -18.54
C ASP A 118 14.56 -8.83 -18.01
N ILE A 119 14.35 -7.99 -17.01
CA ILE A 119 13.05 -7.85 -16.32
C ILE A 119 11.95 -7.36 -17.27
N GLU A 120 12.28 -6.50 -18.24
CA GLU A 120 11.31 -6.00 -19.21
C GLU A 120 10.89 -7.10 -20.18
N ALA A 121 11.83 -7.92 -20.66
CA ALA A 121 11.50 -9.09 -21.46
C ALA A 121 10.64 -10.10 -20.69
N LEU A 122 10.93 -10.31 -19.40
CA LEU A 122 10.10 -11.17 -18.54
C LEU A 122 8.69 -10.60 -18.36
N ARG A 123 8.54 -9.30 -18.10
CA ARG A 123 7.22 -8.65 -17.95
C ARG A 123 6.37 -8.76 -19.22
N ASN A 124 6.97 -8.63 -20.40
CA ASN A 124 6.27 -8.63 -21.68
C ASN A 124 6.13 -10.03 -22.31
N SER A 125 6.66 -11.08 -21.68
CA SER A 125 6.61 -12.44 -22.21
C SER A 125 5.21 -13.06 -22.13
N LYS A 126 4.83 -13.81 -23.16
CA LYS A 126 3.58 -14.60 -23.18
C LYS A 126 3.63 -15.80 -22.23
N ASP A 127 4.82 -16.39 -22.09
CA ASP A 127 5.11 -17.47 -21.16
C ASP A 127 6.32 -17.08 -20.32
N ARG A 128 6.02 -16.61 -19.11
CA ARG A 128 6.99 -16.02 -18.19
C ARG A 128 7.98 -17.04 -17.66
N GLN A 129 7.52 -18.27 -17.42
CA GLN A 129 8.34 -19.36 -16.93
C GLN A 129 9.39 -19.75 -17.97
N LYS A 130 8.95 -19.92 -19.22
CA LYS A 130 9.84 -20.28 -20.30
C LYS A 130 10.89 -19.20 -20.58
N ALA A 131 10.48 -17.93 -20.63
CA ALA A 131 11.39 -16.80 -20.83
C ALA A 131 12.42 -16.69 -19.70
N PHE A 132 12.02 -17.00 -18.47
CA PHE A 132 12.92 -17.07 -17.32
C PHE A 132 13.94 -18.20 -17.44
N GLU A 133 13.51 -19.40 -17.80
CA GLU A 133 14.41 -20.54 -18.00
C GLU A 133 15.45 -20.29 -19.10
N GLU A 134 15.03 -19.67 -20.21
CA GLU A 134 15.92 -19.27 -21.30
C GLU A 134 17.02 -18.31 -20.85
N GLN A 135 16.72 -17.40 -19.91
CA GLN A 135 17.72 -16.50 -19.31
C GLN A 135 18.56 -17.16 -18.22
N ILE A 136 17.99 -18.08 -17.43
CA ILE A 136 18.68 -18.73 -16.31
C ILE A 136 19.65 -19.83 -16.74
N ASN A 137 19.30 -20.62 -17.77
CA ASN A 137 20.12 -21.74 -18.23
C ASN A 137 21.58 -21.36 -18.58
N PRO A 138 21.85 -20.30 -19.36
CA PRO A 138 23.23 -19.86 -19.60
C PRO A 138 23.91 -19.34 -18.33
N LEU A 139 23.18 -18.65 -17.45
CA LEU A 139 23.74 -18.14 -16.19
C LEU A 139 24.16 -19.25 -15.23
N LYS A 140 23.49 -20.40 -15.23
CA LYS A 140 23.91 -21.58 -14.46
C LYS A 140 25.26 -22.14 -14.90
N GLN A 141 25.63 -21.95 -16.16
CA GLN A 141 26.91 -22.40 -16.72
C GLN A 141 28.01 -21.37 -16.52
N ASP A 142 27.71 -20.09 -16.79
CA ASP A 142 28.69 -19.01 -16.76
C ASP A 142 28.90 -18.41 -15.36
N LYS A 143 27.92 -18.56 -14.48
CA LYS A 143 27.83 -17.92 -13.15
C LYS A 143 27.25 -18.86 -12.10
N ASP A 144 27.83 -20.05 -12.01
CA ASP A 144 27.45 -21.10 -11.05
C ASP A 144 27.34 -20.60 -9.59
N TYR A 145 28.22 -19.68 -9.18
CA TYR A 145 28.29 -19.10 -7.84
C TYR A 145 27.01 -18.36 -7.41
N LEU A 146 26.15 -17.96 -8.37
CA LEU A 146 24.85 -17.33 -8.11
C LEU A 146 23.77 -18.34 -7.67
N PHE A 147 24.04 -19.63 -7.82
CA PHE A 147 23.13 -20.71 -7.47
C PHE A 147 23.70 -21.52 -6.32
N ASN A 148 22.84 -22.03 -5.46
CA ASN A 148 23.27 -22.98 -4.45
C ASN A 148 23.68 -24.26 -5.18
N ALA A 149 24.83 -24.83 -4.80
CA ALA A 149 25.21 -26.15 -5.26
C ALA A 149 24.04 -27.10 -5.00
N THR A 150 23.61 -27.82 -6.03
CA THR A 150 22.70 -28.94 -5.83
C THR A 150 23.43 -29.92 -4.92
N LEU A 151 23.15 -29.88 -3.62
CA LEU A 151 23.37 -31.04 -2.77
C LEU A 151 22.39 -32.09 -3.28
N GLU A 152 22.74 -32.78 -4.37
CA GLU A 152 22.31 -34.16 -4.60
C GLU A 152 23.06 -35.01 -3.58
N GLY A 153 22.75 -34.79 -2.31
CA GLY A 153 23.26 -35.60 -1.21
C GLY A 153 22.22 -36.66 -0.94
N GLU A 154 22.60 -37.91 -1.13
CA GLU A 154 22.06 -39.02 -0.34
C GLU A 154 21.82 -38.52 1.10
N GLU A 155 20.65 -38.82 1.66
CA GLU A 155 20.37 -38.54 3.06
C GLU A 155 21.56 -38.99 3.91
N PRO A 156 22.02 -38.20 4.91
CA PRO A 156 23.10 -38.63 5.78
C PRO A 156 22.67 -39.95 6.43
N LYS A 157 23.35 -41.04 6.07
CA LYS A 157 23.16 -42.35 6.71
C LYS A 157 23.57 -42.19 8.17
N ILE A 158 22.58 -41.97 9.02
CA ILE A 158 22.68 -42.15 10.45
C ILE A 158 22.87 -43.64 10.67
N ASP A 159 24.11 -44.07 10.87
CA ASP A 159 24.41 -45.41 11.37
C ASP A 159 23.79 -45.54 12.76
N THR A 160 22.61 -46.17 12.82
CA THR A 160 21.94 -46.48 14.08
C THR A 160 22.84 -47.40 14.90
N ILE A 161 23.44 -46.86 15.96
CA ILE A 161 24.17 -47.66 16.94
C ILE A 161 23.14 -48.55 17.65
N THR A 162 23.19 -49.85 17.36
CA THR A 162 22.37 -50.84 18.06
C THR A 162 22.97 -51.08 19.45
N PRO A 163 22.18 -51.06 20.55
CA PRO A 163 22.71 -51.30 21.89
C PRO A 163 23.30 -52.71 21.99
N GLY A 164 24.62 -52.80 22.23
CA GLY A 164 25.32 -54.08 22.46
C GLY A 164 26.52 -54.37 21.54
N GLN A 165 26.87 -53.48 20.61
CA GLN A 165 28.06 -53.63 19.77
C GLN A 165 29.12 -52.59 20.12
N GLU A 166 30.37 -53.02 20.37
CA GLU A 166 31.47 -52.11 20.70
C GLU A 166 31.70 -51.09 19.56
N PRO A 167 31.79 -49.80 19.88
CA PRO A 167 31.98 -48.77 18.88
C PRO A 167 33.38 -48.87 18.27
N LYS A 168 33.49 -49.01 16.94
CA LYS A 168 34.76 -48.85 16.23
C LYS A 168 35.08 -47.36 16.12
N ILE A 169 36.00 -46.92 16.97
CA ILE A 169 36.38 -45.52 17.15
C ILE A 169 37.36 -45.06 16.05
N ASN A 170 37.02 -45.19 14.77
CA ASN A 170 37.97 -44.84 13.69
C ASN A 170 37.41 -43.91 12.60
N ASP A 171 36.28 -43.23 12.79
CA ASP A 171 35.69 -42.41 11.70
C ASP A 171 35.28 -40.98 12.08
N PHE A 172 35.69 -40.50 13.25
CA PHE A 172 35.62 -39.07 13.56
C PHE A 172 37.00 -38.46 13.34
N GLY A 173 37.15 -37.71 12.25
CA GLY A 173 38.36 -36.95 11.91
C GLY A 173 38.69 -35.78 12.84
N PHE A 174 38.60 -35.97 14.16
CA PHE A 174 39.17 -35.05 15.14
C PHE A 174 40.63 -35.43 15.40
N ASN A 175 41.56 -34.75 14.73
CA ASN A 175 42.98 -34.81 15.10
C ASN A 175 43.19 -34.10 16.46
N PHE A 176 42.91 -34.77 17.56
CA PHE A 176 43.44 -34.39 18.86
C PHE A 176 44.91 -34.82 18.92
N THR A 177 45.82 -33.94 18.50
CA THR A 177 47.22 -34.04 18.89
C THR A 177 47.31 -33.79 20.39
N GLY A 178 47.26 -34.88 21.17
CA GLY A 178 47.40 -34.83 22.62
C GLY A 178 48.66 -34.07 23.03
N VAL A 179 48.48 -33.10 23.92
CA VAL A 179 49.56 -32.46 24.67
C VAL A 179 50.35 -33.57 25.39
N ARG A 180 51.63 -33.74 25.06
CA ARG A 180 52.51 -34.69 25.77
C ARG A 180 52.69 -34.23 27.22
N PRO A 181 52.53 -35.09 28.23
CA PRO A 181 52.93 -34.75 29.59
C PRO A 181 54.46 -34.64 29.65
N HIS A 182 54.98 -33.58 30.27
CA HIS A 182 56.40 -33.44 30.59
C HIS A 182 56.67 -34.34 31.81
N GLU A 183 57.37 -35.46 31.61
CA GLU A 183 57.83 -36.29 32.73
C GLU A 183 58.94 -35.57 33.51
N ASN A 184 58.64 -35.20 34.75
CA ASN A 184 59.64 -34.75 35.73
C ASN A 184 60.41 -35.96 36.24
N ASN A 185 61.61 -36.17 35.73
CA ASN A 185 62.55 -37.14 36.32
C ASN A 185 63.29 -36.47 37.49
N ASN A 186 62.87 -36.81 38.71
CA ASN A 186 63.61 -36.57 39.93
C ASN A 186 64.34 -37.86 40.34
N LYS A 187 65.66 -37.92 40.13
CA LYS A 187 66.60 -38.74 40.89
C LYS A 187 68.03 -38.24 40.68
#